data_AF-A0A1I6JB55-F1
#
_entry.id   AF-A0A1I6JB55-F1
#
_cell.length_a   1.000
_cell.length_b   1.000
_cell.length_c   1.000
_cell.angle_alpha   90.00
_cell.angle_beta   90.00
_cell.angle_gamma   90.00
#
_symmetry.space_group_name_H-M   'P 1'
#
loop_
_entity.id
_entity.type
_entity.pdbx_description
1 polymer ?
#
loop_
_entity_poly.entity_id
_entity_poly.type
_entity_poly.pdbx_seq_one_letter_code
_entity_poly.pdbx_strand_id
1 'polypeptide(L)'
;MSRWFLADLRTGRQILDLPVMAGRWERLLNRPENIECTLDLNDPDVIALGARNTTATGKTVLAVAEGDVILAAGPIWVRSYGHDGTTMTLTAKGVWSYYDRRHILPPVAATVPLTDFTVPDPDESGKTMPNPALKTAYTGLELGTIAKRIVQQAHSWPGGALPIVFEADRAGIHERTYEGSDFKVVGDVLRQLQEVEGGPDVRFMPRFTADRLGIEWVLETGTQAEPLLASTVTHRWDVTATDSPVSNLNIDEDASDLVDLGWVTGGRSADEVLVSRLQSTHLTGLGYPLYEGMDSTRSSVVVQSTLDGHAGELVDTGSAPVETWSFDVETSVAPSVGSYFEGDYCELDIAPYGTHPYPSGGLALAESDYFAPDDGMTEVETDYYTTDGLTEVEPGYYSSGGETVRSNLAGDPYIREGGTFRHRIVAISGDAIGDVIRVQCAPRRSS
;
A
#
# COMPACT_ATOMS: atom_id res chain seq x y z
N MET A 1 -22.26 1.88 -4.39
CA MET A 1 -22.45 2.05 -2.93
C MET A 1 -21.83 0.88 -2.19
N SER A 2 -20.74 1.15 -1.49
CA SER A 2 -19.99 0.17 -0.71
C SER A 2 -20.80 -0.37 0.48
N ARG A 3 -20.74 -1.68 0.71
CA ARG A 3 -21.35 -2.35 1.87
C ARG A 3 -20.34 -2.45 3.00
N TRP A 4 -20.68 -1.90 4.15
CA TRP A 4 -19.88 -1.98 5.37
C TRP A 4 -20.51 -2.96 6.34
N PHE A 5 -19.71 -3.82 6.95
CA PHE A 5 -20.23 -4.87 7.82
C PHE A 5 -19.22 -5.31 8.88
N LEU A 6 -19.75 -6.02 9.89
CA LEU A 6 -19.00 -6.56 11.00
C LEU A 6 -18.90 -8.08 10.90
N ALA A 7 -17.76 -8.63 11.33
CA ALA A 7 -17.56 -10.07 11.50
C ALA A 7 -16.83 -10.38 12.82
N ASP A 8 -16.93 -11.61 13.31
CA ASP A 8 -16.16 -12.08 14.46
C ASP A 8 -14.72 -12.40 14.01
N LEU A 9 -13.72 -11.81 14.66
CA LEU A 9 -12.31 -11.95 14.25
C LEU A 9 -11.82 -13.39 14.27
N ARG A 10 -12.27 -14.18 15.25
CA ARG A 10 -11.77 -15.54 15.46
C ARG A 10 -12.37 -16.53 14.47
N THR A 11 -13.66 -16.39 14.17
CA THR A 11 -14.41 -17.34 13.35
C THR A 11 -14.61 -16.85 11.91
N GLY A 12 -14.42 -15.56 11.66
CA GLY A 12 -14.74 -14.91 10.39
C GLY A 12 -16.24 -14.75 10.14
N ARG A 13 -17.11 -15.24 11.02
CA ARG A 13 -18.55 -15.22 10.76
C ARG A 13 -19.11 -13.81 10.79
N GLN A 14 -19.92 -13.50 9.79
CA GLN A 14 -20.56 -12.19 9.70
C GLN A 14 -21.51 -12.01 10.89
N ILE A 15 -21.49 -10.82 11.47
CA ILE A 15 -22.36 -10.45 12.58
C ILE A 15 -23.56 -9.65 12.04
N LEU A 16 -23.30 -8.51 11.39
CA LEU A 16 -24.34 -7.59 10.90
C LEU A 16 -23.76 -6.57 9.91
N ASP A 17 -24.64 -5.89 9.18
CA ASP A 17 -24.28 -4.76 8.31
C ASP A 17 -24.32 -3.45 9.11
N LEU A 18 -23.44 -2.51 8.74
CA LEU A 18 -23.19 -1.29 9.49
C LEU A 18 -23.65 -0.06 8.69
N PRO A 19 -24.62 0.73 9.19
CA PRO A 19 -25.01 1.99 8.55
C PRO A 19 -23.94 3.05 8.83
N VAL A 20 -23.02 3.22 7.89
CA VAL A 20 -21.92 4.18 8.00
C VAL A 20 -22.35 5.56 7.49
N MET A 21 -22.09 6.60 8.29
CA MET A 21 -22.31 8.00 7.90
C MET A 21 -21.18 8.51 7.00
N ALA A 22 -19.95 8.11 7.32
CA ALA A 22 -18.75 8.41 6.55
C ALA A 22 -17.73 7.30 6.76
N GLY A 23 -16.82 7.12 5.81
CA GLY A 23 -15.77 6.13 5.94
C GLY A 23 -14.73 6.24 4.84
N ARG A 24 -13.58 5.67 5.11
CA ARG A 24 -12.48 5.51 4.17
C ARG A 24 -11.79 4.18 4.38
N TRP A 25 -11.28 3.61 3.32
CA TRP A 25 -10.44 2.43 3.36
C TRP A 25 -9.26 2.62 2.43
N GLU A 26 -8.15 1.94 2.75
CA GLU A 26 -6.91 2.01 2.00
C GLU A 26 -6.21 0.66 2.09
N ARG A 27 -5.75 0.18 0.94
CA ARG A 27 -4.87 -0.96 0.79
C ARG A 27 -3.51 -0.45 0.38
N LEU A 28 -2.47 -0.98 1.02
CA LEU A 28 -1.08 -0.60 0.79
C LEU A 28 -0.31 -1.88 0.48
N LEU A 29 0.52 -1.84 -0.55
CA LEU A 29 1.41 -2.94 -0.87
C LEU A 29 2.28 -3.26 0.36
N ASN A 30 2.39 -4.54 0.72
CA ASN A 30 3.32 -5.00 1.76
C ASN A 30 3.08 -4.38 3.16
N ARG A 31 1.84 -3.97 3.43
CA ARG A 31 1.42 -3.29 4.67
C ARG A 31 -0.02 -3.68 5.04
N PRO A 32 -0.41 -3.55 6.33
CA PRO A 32 -1.82 -3.68 6.71
C PRO A 32 -2.68 -2.61 6.03
N GLU A 33 -3.89 -2.99 5.63
CA GLU A 33 -4.92 -2.03 5.21
C GLU A 33 -5.27 -1.06 6.34
N ASN A 34 -5.74 0.14 6.00
CA ASN A 34 -6.35 1.09 6.92
C ASN A 34 -7.85 1.17 6.64
N ILE A 35 -8.68 1.10 7.68
CA ILE A 35 -10.14 1.15 7.54
C ILE A 35 -10.70 2.04 8.65
N GLU A 36 -11.45 3.05 8.29
CA GLU A 36 -12.11 3.93 9.25
C GLU A 36 -13.55 4.18 8.82
N CYS A 37 -14.48 4.11 9.77
CA CYS A 37 -15.84 4.57 9.55
C CYS A 37 -16.38 5.32 10.77
N THR A 38 -17.31 6.22 10.51
CA THR A 38 -18.04 6.98 11.54
C THR A 38 -19.52 6.63 11.46
N LEU A 39 -20.11 6.36 12.62
CA LEU A 39 -21.53 6.11 12.81
C LEU A 39 -22.17 7.30 13.52
N ASP A 40 -23.39 7.64 13.13
CA ASP A 40 -24.24 8.56 13.88
C ASP A 40 -25.00 7.79 14.97
N LEU A 41 -24.79 8.12 16.24
CA LEU A 41 -25.49 7.45 17.35
C LEU A 41 -26.90 7.99 17.58
N ASN A 42 -27.35 9.01 16.84
CA ASN A 42 -28.76 9.40 16.82
C ASN A 42 -29.58 8.56 15.83
N ASP A 43 -28.92 7.86 14.91
CA ASP A 43 -29.59 6.99 13.94
C ASP A 43 -30.28 5.82 14.69
N PRO A 44 -31.61 5.67 14.56
CA PRO A 44 -32.35 4.57 15.17
C PRO A 44 -31.77 3.18 14.86
N ASP A 45 -31.22 2.98 13.66
CA ASP A 45 -30.62 1.71 13.27
C ASP A 45 -29.33 1.46 14.07
N VAL A 46 -28.45 2.46 14.19
CA VAL A 46 -27.22 2.37 15.00
C VAL A 46 -27.54 2.14 16.49
N ILE A 47 -28.59 2.78 17.00
CA ILE A 47 -29.06 2.58 18.37
C ILE A 47 -29.52 1.13 18.57
N ALA A 48 -30.34 0.61 17.65
CA ALA A 48 -30.85 -0.76 17.71
C ALA A 48 -29.74 -1.82 17.62
N LEU A 49 -28.66 -1.53 16.88
CA LEU A 49 -27.46 -2.39 16.80
C LEU A 49 -26.70 -2.49 18.12
N GLY A 50 -26.95 -1.59 19.10
CA GLY A 50 -26.20 -1.54 20.34
C GLY A 50 -24.70 -1.38 20.07
N ALA A 51 -24.37 -0.41 19.21
CA ALA A 51 -23.08 -0.31 18.51
C ALA A 51 -21.84 -0.50 19.40
N ARG A 52 -21.88 -0.06 20.67
CA ARG A 52 -20.79 -0.26 21.64
C ARG A 52 -20.46 -1.73 21.91
N ASN A 53 -21.46 -2.61 21.96
CA ASN A 53 -21.27 -4.03 22.27
C ASN A 53 -20.90 -4.83 21.02
N THR A 54 -21.50 -4.50 19.88
CA THR A 54 -21.28 -5.20 18.60
C THR A 54 -19.93 -4.86 17.96
N THR A 55 -19.40 -3.65 18.21
CA THR A 55 -18.09 -3.18 17.72
C THR A 55 -16.95 -3.40 18.72
N ALA A 56 -16.99 -4.50 19.49
CA ALA A 56 -15.97 -4.77 20.51
C ALA A 56 -14.54 -4.77 19.92
N THR A 57 -13.71 -3.84 20.39
CA THR A 57 -12.32 -3.68 19.92
C THR A 57 -11.50 -4.93 20.21
N GLY A 58 -10.66 -5.35 19.26
CA GLY A 58 -9.83 -6.56 19.34
C GLY A 58 -10.59 -7.88 19.19
N LYS A 59 -11.92 -7.86 19.07
CA LYS A 59 -12.77 -9.04 18.87
C LYS A 59 -13.54 -8.99 17.55
N THR A 60 -13.95 -7.80 17.14
CA THR A 60 -14.76 -7.59 15.93
C THR A 60 -13.88 -7.11 14.77
N VAL A 61 -14.21 -7.58 13.57
CA VAL A 61 -13.65 -7.11 12.30
C VAL A 61 -14.58 -6.07 11.70
N LEU A 62 -14.01 -5.02 11.15
CA LEU A 62 -14.68 -4.10 10.24
C LEU A 62 -14.25 -4.45 8.81
N ALA A 63 -15.22 -4.56 7.91
CA ALA A 63 -14.99 -4.87 6.51
C ALA A 63 -15.82 -3.96 5.60
N VAL A 64 -15.27 -3.68 4.42
CA VAL A 64 -15.92 -2.97 3.33
C VAL A 64 -15.87 -3.82 2.07
N ALA A 65 -17.00 -3.94 1.39
CA ALA A 65 -17.15 -4.75 0.19
C ALA A 65 -17.94 -4.01 -0.90
N GLU A 66 -17.66 -4.38 -2.14
CA GLU A 66 -18.44 -3.96 -3.30
C GLU A 66 -18.84 -5.20 -4.10
N GLY A 67 -20.14 -5.43 -4.19
CA GLY A 67 -20.68 -6.69 -4.70
C GLY A 67 -20.15 -7.91 -3.92
N ASP A 68 -19.50 -8.82 -4.63
CA ASP A 68 -18.89 -10.05 -4.09
C ASP A 68 -17.39 -9.87 -3.73
N VAL A 69 -16.82 -8.67 -3.85
CA VAL A 69 -15.41 -8.41 -3.56
C VAL A 69 -15.26 -7.66 -2.23
N ILE A 70 -14.43 -8.19 -1.33
CA ILE A 70 -14.05 -7.47 -0.11
C ILE A 70 -12.86 -6.58 -0.44
N LEU A 71 -13.05 -5.27 -0.26
CA LEU A 71 -12.05 -4.25 -0.57
C LEU A 71 -11.01 -4.18 0.55
N ALA A 72 -11.44 -4.15 1.81
CA ALA A 72 -10.56 -4.21 2.95
C ALA A 72 -11.27 -4.84 4.16
N ALA A 73 -10.54 -5.59 4.99
CA ALA A 73 -11.09 -6.13 6.22
C ALA A 73 -10.01 -6.37 7.30
N GLY A 74 -10.33 -6.04 8.55
CA GLY A 74 -9.48 -6.40 9.67
C GLY A 74 -10.00 -5.97 11.05
N PRO A 75 -9.29 -6.36 12.13
CA PRO A 75 -9.72 -6.10 13.49
C PRO A 75 -9.88 -4.60 13.80
N ILE A 76 -10.97 -4.26 14.48
CA ILE A 76 -11.18 -2.93 15.05
C ILE A 76 -10.25 -2.77 16.25
N TRP A 77 -9.33 -1.81 16.19
CA TRP A 77 -8.39 -1.55 17.28
C TRP A 77 -8.81 -0.38 18.13
N VAL A 78 -9.33 0.67 17.50
CA VAL A 78 -9.66 1.92 18.16
C VAL A 78 -11.13 2.22 17.94
N ARG A 79 -11.76 2.71 19.00
CA ARG A 79 -13.09 3.29 18.97
C ARG A 79 -13.06 4.61 19.71
N SER A 80 -13.51 5.66 19.06
CA SER A 80 -13.65 7.00 19.63
C SER A 80 -15.12 7.38 19.69
N TYR A 81 -15.56 8.00 20.79
CA TYR A 81 -16.91 8.54 20.95
C TYR A 81 -16.82 10.05 21.18
N GLY A 82 -17.48 10.83 20.32
CA GLY A 82 -17.66 12.26 20.50
C GLY A 82 -19.03 12.53 21.11
N HIS A 83 -19.06 13.11 22.32
CA HIS A 83 -20.33 13.41 23.00
C HIS A 83 -21.15 14.47 22.24
N ASP A 84 -20.52 15.60 21.91
CA ASP A 84 -21.20 16.75 21.32
C ASP A 84 -21.69 16.47 19.90
N GLY A 85 -20.91 15.69 19.14
CA GLY A 85 -21.31 15.24 17.80
C GLY A 85 -22.20 14.00 17.83
N THR A 86 -22.36 13.34 18.98
CA THR A 86 -23.05 12.04 19.10
C THR A 86 -22.56 11.01 18.07
N THR A 87 -21.28 11.06 17.71
CA THR A 87 -20.67 10.18 16.71
C THR A 87 -19.78 9.13 17.35
N MET A 88 -19.66 7.99 16.68
CA MET A 88 -18.70 6.96 17.03
C MET A 88 -17.82 6.64 15.83
N THR A 89 -16.51 6.82 15.97
CA THR A 89 -15.52 6.47 14.95
C THR A 89 -14.86 5.14 15.30
N LEU A 90 -14.81 4.23 14.34
CA LEU A 90 -14.14 2.94 14.43
C LEU A 90 -12.93 2.97 13.51
N THR A 91 -11.76 2.59 14.03
CA THR A 91 -10.54 2.43 13.25
C THR A 91 -10.08 0.99 13.33
N ALA A 92 -10.07 0.33 12.19
CA ALA A 92 -9.55 -1.00 11.98
C ALA A 92 -8.30 -0.96 11.10
N LYS A 93 -7.51 -2.03 11.20
CA LYS A 93 -6.38 -2.27 10.31
C LYS A 93 -6.46 -3.69 9.78
N GLY A 94 -5.88 -3.93 8.62
CA GLY A 94 -5.71 -5.24 8.01
C GLY A 94 -5.32 -6.34 8.97
N VAL A 95 -5.66 -7.60 8.68
CA VAL A 95 -5.39 -8.72 9.61
C VAL A 95 -3.91 -8.88 9.96
N TRP A 96 -2.99 -8.38 9.11
CA TRP A 96 -1.57 -8.25 9.44
C TRP A 96 -1.35 -7.59 10.82
N SER A 97 -2.12 -6.55 11.15
CA SER A 97 -2.02 -5.82 12.41
C SER A 97 -2.27 -6.67 13.67
N TYR A 98 -2.95 -7.82 13.54
CA TYR A 98 -3.04 -8.80 14.62
C TYR A 98 -1.67 -9.43 14.91
N TYR A 99 -0.88 -9.70 13.88
CA TYR A 99 0.45 -10.30 14.01
C TYR A 99 1.52 -9.33 14.50
N ASP A 100 1.27 -8.03 14.49
CA ASP A 100 2.07 -7.03 15.24
C ASP A 100 1.96 -7.21 16.76
N ARG A 101 1.06 -8.08 17.22
CA ARG A 101 0.83 -8.40 18.64
C ARG A 101 1.14 -9.86 18.96
N ARG A 102 1.74 -10.60 18.02
CA ARG A 102 2.11 -12.01 18.17
C ARG A 102 3.62 -12.15 18.14
N HIS A 103 4.14 -13.09 18.90
CA HIS A 103 5.57 -13.38 18.95
C HIS A 103 5.87 -14.75 18.34
N ILE A 104 7.06 -14.90 17.76
CA ILE A 104 7.58 -16.16 17.25
C ILE A 104 8.06 -16.99 18.43
N LEU A 105 7.13 -17.80 18.97
CA LEU A 105 7.40 -18.71 20.07
C LEU A 105 6.69 -20.05 19.82
N PRO A 106 7.32 -21.19 20.14
CA PRO A 106 6.63 -22.47 20.10
C PRO A 106 5.60 -22.54 21.26
N PRO A 107 4.47 -23.25 21.11
CA PRO A 107 3.43 -23.34 22.15
C PRO A 107 3.92 -23.81 23.52
N VAL A 108 5.02 -24.58 23.56
CA VAL A 108 5.65 -25.02 24.82
C VAL A 108 6.12 -23.84 25.68
N ALA A 109 6.43 -22.69 25.09
CA ALA A 109 6.79 -21.47 25.82
C ALA A 109 5.67 -20.96 26.75
N ALA A 110 4.41 -21.40 26.55
CA ALA A 110 3.28 -21.05 27.40
C ALA A 110 3.38 -21.62 28.82
N THR A 111 4.09 -22.74 28.99
CA THR A 111 4.10 -23.54 30.23
C THR A 111 5.49 -23.72 30.82
N VAL A 112 6.54 -23.36 30.08
CA VAL A 112 7.93 -23.40 30.55
C VAL A 112 8.14 -22.34 31.65
N PRO A 113 8.84 -22.66 32.77
CA PRO A 113 9.19 -21.69 33.78
C PRO A 113 9.95 -20.48 33.19
N LEU A 114 9.69 -19.28 33.70
CA LEU A 114 10.35 -18.06 33.19
C LEU A 114 11.88 -18.12 33.31
N THR A 115 12.40 -18.87 34.29
CA THR A 115 13.85 -19.11 34.48
C THR A 115 14.47 -19.93 33.37
N ASP A 116 13.68 -20.66 32.60
CA ASP A 116 14.14 -21.63 31.60
C ASP A 116 14.10 -21.02 30.19
N PHE A 117 13.82 -19.72 30.04
CA PHE A 117 14.01 -19.01 28.77
C PHE A 117 15.48 -18.89 28.39
N THR A 118 16.37 -18.98 29.38
CA THR A 118 17.81 -19.12 29.19
C THR A 118 18.29 -20.36 29.95
N VAL A 119 19.40 -20.94 29.51
CA VAL A 119 20.06 -22.09 30.15
C VAL A 119 21.54 -21.77 30.36
N PRO A 120 22.24 -22.42 31.32
CA PRO A 120 23.68 -22.24 31.45
C PRO A 120 24.41 -22.56 30.14
N ASP A 121 25.33 -21.69 29.76
CA ASP A 121 26.15 -21.87 28.56
C ASP A 121 27.17 -23.01 28.79
N PRO A 122 27.18 -24.08 27.95
CA PRO A 122 28.12 -25.19 28.11
C PRO A 122 29.57 -24.80 27.78
N ASP A 123 29.78 -23.77 26.96
CA ASP A 123 31.10 -23.33 26.49
C ASP A 123 31.68 -22.22 27.38
N GLU A 124 30.83 -21.48 28.10
CA GLU A 124 31.25 -20.36 28.96
C GLU A 124 30.68 -20.42 30.39
N SER A 125 31.52 -20.86 31.34
CA SER A 125 31.14 -20.96 32.76
C SER A 125 30.68 -19.62 33.34
N GLY A 126 29.48 -19.60 33.90
CA GLY A 126 28.88 -18.42 34.54
C GLY A 126 28.07 -17.53 33.60
N LYS A 127 28.00 -17.87 32.30
CA LYS A 127 27.10 -17.24 31.34
C LYS A 127 25.86 -18.10 31.09
N THR A 128 24.85 -17.47 30.50
CA THR A 128 23.64 -18.14 30.02
C THR A 128 23.48 -17.92 28.53
N MET A 129 22.88 -18.91 27.87
CA MET A 129 22.50 -18.86 26.46
C MET A 129 20.98 -18.99 26.30
N PRO A 130 20.38 -18.55 25.17
CA PRO A 130 18.99 -18.83 24.86
C PRO A 130 18.68 -20.32 24.93
N ASN A 131 17.51 -20.69 25.48
CA ASN A 131 17.13 -22.10 25.57
C ASN A 131 16.84 -22.69 24.17
N PRO A 132 17.63 -23.67 23.68
CA PRO A 132 17.43 -24.25 22.35
C PRO A 132 16.08 -24.96 22.18
N ALA A 133 15.42 -25.36 23.26
CA ALA A 133 14.08 -25.96 23.23
C ALA A 133 12.98 -24.96 22.88
N LEU A 134 13.25 -23.66 23.01
CA LEU A 134 12.33 -22.57 22.63
C LEU A 134 12.67 -21.98 21.25
N LYS A 135 13.68 -22.51 20.57
CA LYS A 135 14.12 -22.08 19.26
C LYS A 135 13.12 -22.45 18.17
N THR A 136 12.92 -21.54 17.22
CA THR A 136 12.18 -21.77 16.00
C THR A 136 13.14 -21.70 14.82
N ALA A 137 13.23 -22.76 14.01
CA ALA A 137 14.10 -22.79 12.84
C ALA A 137 13.33 -23.24 11.60
N TYR A 138 13.57 -22.54 10.49
CA TYR A 138 13.05 -22.82 9.16
C TYR A 138 14.25 -23.02 8.23
N THR A 139 14.30 -24.14 7.50
CA THR A 139 15.46 -24.50 6.66
C THR A 139 15.01 -25.11 5.34
N GLY A 140 15.73 -24.83 4.26
CA GLY A 140 15.44 -25.37 2.93
C GLY A 140 14.11 -24.89 2.33
N LEU A 141 13.70 -23.67 2.64
CA LEU A 141 12.41 -23.09 2.22
C LEU A 141 12.62 -21.80 1.42
N GLU A 142 11.64 -21.44 0.59
CA GLU A 142 11.55 -20.09 0.03
C GLU A 142 11.18 -19.08 1.13
N LEU A 143 11.60 -17.82 1.00
CA LEU A 143 11.25 -16.76 1.96
C LEU A 143 9.73 -16.62 2.14
N GLY A 144 8.93 -16.77 1.08
CA GLY A 144 7.47 -16.73 1.15
C GLY A 144 6.90 -17.87 1.99
N THR A 145 7.47 -19.08 1.85
CA THR A 145 7.08 -20.21 2.70
C THR A 145 7.50 -20.01 4.15
N ILE A 146 8.66 -19.38 4.41
CA ILE A 146 9.07 -19.00 5.77
C ILE A 146 8.07 -18.00 6.37
N ALA A 147 7.72 -16.93 5.65
CA ALA A 147 6.72 -15.94 6.08
C ALA A 147 5.39 -16.61 6.48
N LYS A 148 4.90 -17.51 5.62
CA LYS A 148 3.70 -18.31 5.89
C LYS A 148 3.83 -19.21 7.12
N ARG A 149 4.95 -19.93 7.26
CA ARG A 149 5.20 -20.85 8.39
C ARG A 149 5.26 -20.13 9.74
N ILE A 150 5.78 -18.91 9.76
CA ILE A 150 5.76 -18.05 10.95
C ILE A 150 4.31 -17.73 11.38
N VAL A 151 3.44 -17.41 10.42
CA VAL A 151 2.02 -17.17 10.71
C VAL A 151 1.34 -18.44 11.22
N GLN A 152 1.62 -19.60 10.62
CA GLN A 152 1.10 -20.90 11.10
C GLN A 152 1.56 -21.23 12.52
N GLN A 153 2.80 -20.89 12.89
CA GLN A 153 3.27 -21.06 14.25
C GLN A 153 2.46 -20.19 15.23
N ALA A 154 2.16 -18.94 14.88
CA ALA A 154 1.33 -18.06 15.71
C ALA A 154 -0.08 -18.63 15.94
N HIS A 155 -0.61 -19.36 14.94
CA HIS A 155 -1.90 -20.07 14.99
C HIS A 155 -1.89 -21.32 15.86
N SER A 156 -0.74 -21.97 16.03
CA SER A 156 -0.62 -23.20 16.83
C SER A 156 -0.88 -22.98 18.33
N TRP A 157 -0.88 -21.73 18.78
CA TRP A 157 -1.23 -21.36 20.15
C TRP A 157 -2.73 -21.48 20.41
N PRO A 158 -3.16 -21.94 21.60
CA PRO A 158 -4.57 -21.95 21.98
C PRO A 158 -5.23 -20.58 21.82
N GLY A 159 -6.25 -20.51 20.94
CA GLY A 159 -6.97 -19.26 20.64
C GLY A 159 -6.24 -18.29 19.71
N GLY A 160 -5.08 -18.65 19.17
CA GLY A 160 -4.31 -17.84 18.22
C GLY A 160 -4.70 -18.03 16.75
N ALA A 161 -5.52 -19.04 16.45
CA ALA A 161 -5.98 -19.31 15.09
C ALA A 161 -7.05 -18.30 14.65
N LEU A 162 -6.80 -17.70 13.48
CA LEU A 162 -7.72 -16.84 12.73
C LEU A 162 -8.14 -17.56 11.43
N PRO A 163 -9.21 -17.15 10.72
CA PRO A 163 -9.63 -17.76 9.46
C PRO A 163 -8.70 -17.37 8.32
N ILE A 164 -7.47 -17.90 8.35
CA ILE A 164 -6.45 -17.70 7.32
C ILE A 164 -6.38 -18.95 6.45
N VAL A 165 -6.40 -18.74 5.14
CA VAL A 165 -6.15 -19.78 4.14
C VAL A 165 -4.68 -19.70 3.75
N PHE A 166 -3.98 -20.82 3.92
CA PHE A 166 -2.55 -20.93 3.64
C PHE A 166 -2.31 -21.65 2.31
N GLU A 167 -1.37 -21.15 1.54
CA GLU A 167 -0.83 -21.82 0.36
C GLU A 167 0.02 -23.06 0.72
N ALA A 168 0.32 -23.89 -0.28
CA ALA A 168 1.23 -25.04 -0.13
C ALA A 168 2.67 -24.61 0.18
N ASP A 169 3.45 -25.49 0.79
CA ASP A 169 4.88 -25.25 1.03
C ASP A 169 5.67 -25.29 -0.28
N ARG A 170 6.64 -24.38 -0.42
CA ARG A 170 7.63 -24.36 -1.48
C ARG A 170 9.03 -24.55 -0.91
N ALA A 171 9.77 -25.50 -1.48
CA ALA A 171 11.16 -25.74 -1.14
C ALA A 171 12.04 -24.63 -1.71
N GLY A 172 13.11 -24.28 -1.01
CA GLY A 172 14.06 -23.25 -1.41
C GLY A 172 15.40 -23.43 -0.73
N ILE A 173 16.20 -22.37 -0.69
CA ILE A 173 17.58 -22.39 -0.15
C ILE A 173 17.73 -21.58 1.14
N HIS A 174 16.67 -20.92 1.60
CA HIS A 174 16.79 -19.99 2.70
C HIS A 174 16.61 -20.66 4.05
N GLU A 175 17.27 -20.08 5.04
CA GLU A 175 17.18 -20.48 6.43
C GLU A 175 16.90 -19.25 7.30
N ARG A 176 16.05 -19.42 8.32
CA ARG A 176 15.78 -18.42 9.35
C ARG A 176 15.62 -19.09 10.70
N THR A 177 16.30 -18.53 11.70
CA THR A 177 16.26 -19.01 13.08
C THR A 177 15.89 -17.85 13.98
N TYR A 178 14.99 -18.12 14.92
CA TYR A 178 14.52 -17.18 15.93
C TYR A 178 14.62 -17.83 17.30
N GLU A 179 15.36 -17.20 18.20
CA GLU A 179 15.48 -17.66 19.57
C GLU A 179 14.27 -17.24 20.40
N GLY A 180 13.82 -18.11 21.31
CA GLY A 180 12.64 -17.83 22.13
C GLY A 180 12.85 -16.65 23.09
N SER A 181 14.09 -16.36 23.48
CA SER A 181 14.45 -15.22 24.31
C SER A 181 14.31 -13.87 23.62
N ASP A 182 14.26 -13.85 22.28
CA ASP A 182 14.26 -12.60 21.52
C ASP A 182 12.87 -11.98 21.40
N PHE A 183 11.82 -12.77 21.68
CA PHE A 183 10.42 -12.37 21.52
C PHE A 183 10.19 -11.60 20.21
N LYS A 184 10.65 -12.16 19.09
CA LYS A 184 10.47 -11.52 17.78
C LYS A 184 8.99 -11.38 17.47
N VAL A 185 8.55 -10.18 17.12
CA VAL A 185 7.17 -9.91 16.71
C VAL A 185 6.96 -10.47 15.30
N VAL A 186 5.88 -11.21 15.09
CA VAL A 186 5.58 -11.85 13.80
C VAL A 186 5.48 -10.80 12.69
N GLY A 187 4.71 -9.73 12.92
CA GLY A 187 4.54 -8.66 11.93
C GLY A 187 5.84 -7.96 11.54
N ASP A 188 6.78 -7.79 12.48
CA ASP A 188 8.10 -7.22 12.21
C ASP A 188 8.96 -8.13 11.36
N VAL A 189 8.96 -9.43 11.67
CA VAL A 189 9.71 -10.41 10.89
C VAL A 189 9.15 -10.53 9.47
N LEU A 190 7.83 -10.47 9.29
CA LEU A 190 7.24 -10.43 7.96
C LEU A 190 7.74 -9.22 7.16
N ARG A 191 7.88 -8.03 7.77
CA ARG A 191 8.52 -6.85 7.11
C ARG A 191 9.98 -7.08 6.80
N GLN A 192 10.75 -7.62 7.74
CA GLN A 192 12.17 -7.91 7.53
C GLN A 192 12.39 -8.90 6.39
N LEU A 193 11.50 -9.86 6.18
CA LEU A 193 11.59 -10.81 5.06
C LEU A 193 11.32 -10.14 3.70
N GLN A 194 10.57 -9.05 3.65
CA GLN A 194 10.34 -8.25 2.44
C GLN A 194 11.53 -7.33 2.12
N GLU A 195 12.33 -6.97 3.12
CA GLU A 195 13.42 -5.97 3.04
C GLU A 195 14.81 -6.61 2.86
N VAL A 196 14.87 -7.89 2.52
CA VAL A 196 16.11 -8.54 2.08
C VAL A 196 16.13 -8.61 0.55
N GLU A 197 17.33 -8.71 -0.03
CA GLU A 197 17.49 -8.98 -1.46
C GLU A 197 16.64 -10.19 -1.90
N GLY A 198 15.79 -9.99 -2.92
CA GLY A 198 14.84 -11.01 -3.39
C GLY A 198 13.69 -11.30 -2.42
N GLY A 199 13.39 -10.38 -1.50
CA GLY A 199 12.30 -10.49 -0.54
C GLY A 199 10.94 -10.64 -1.24
N PRO A 200 10.07 -11.56 -0.78
CA PRO A 200 8.76 -11.77 -1.38
C PRO A 200 7.78 -10.72 -0.88
N ASP A 201 6.89 -10.25 -1.75
CA ASP A 201 5.69 -9.57 -1.32
C ASP A 201 4.82 -10.50 -0.46
N VAL A 202 4.16 -9.93 0.53
CA VAL A 202 3.27 -10.66 1.43
C VAL A 202 1.95 -9.91 1.54
N ARG A 203 0.85 -10.61 1.29
CA ARG A 203 -0.50 -10.02 1.32
C ARG A 203 -1.49 -10.94 2.02
N PHE A 204 -2.40 -10.34 2.80
CA PHE A 204 -3.54 -11.03 3.38
C PHE A 204 -4.82 -10.60 2.66
N MET A 205 -5.16 -11.26 1.56
CA MET A 205 -6.31 -10.90 0.74
C MET A 205 -7.62 -11.34 1.41
N PRO A 206 -8.50 -10.42 1.86
CA PRO A 206 -9.80 -10.80 2.38
C PRO A 206 -10.72 -11.30 1.26
N ARG A 207 -11.49 -12.35 1.54
CA ARG A 207 -12.56 -12.83 0.67
C ARG A 207 -13.73 -13.37 1.46
N PHE A 208 -14.89 -13.47 0.83
CA PHE A 208 -15.99 -14.22 1.42
C PHE A 208 -15.65 -15.71 1.50
N THR A 209 -16.04 -16.33 2.59
CA THR A 209 -16.10 -17.79 2.72
C THR A 209 -17.01 -18.39 1.64
N ALA A 210 -16.83 -19.67 1.32
CA ALA A 210 -17.59 -20.33 0.25
C ALA A 210 -19.12 -20.28 0.44
N ASP A 211 -19.59 -20.27 1.70
CA ASP A 211 -21.01 -20.13 2.03
C ASP A 211 -21.50 -18.67 2.06
N ARG A 212 -20.61 -17.69 1.86
CA ARG A 212 -20.83 -16.24 1.95
C ARG A 212 -21.36 -15.76 3.31
N LEU A 213 -21.26 -16.55 4.37
CA LEU A 213 -21.72 -16.20 5.72
C LEU A 213 -20.58 -15.67 6.62
N GLY A 214 -19.45 -15.33 6.02
CA GLY A 214 -18.28 -14.86 6.74
C GLY A 214 -17.12 -14.52 5.81
N ILE A 215 -16.03 -14.10 6.43
CA ILE A 215 -14.78 -13.69 5.79
C ILE A 215 -13.66 -14.65 6.16
N GLU A 216 -12.71 -14.79 5.25
CA GLU A 216 -11.41 -15.42 5.49
C GLU A 216 -10.33 -14.63 4.74
N TRP A 217 -9.08 -14.72 5.18
CA TRP A 217 -7.96 -14.08 4.50
C TRP A 217 -7.07 -15.12 3.84
N VAL A 218 -6.81 -14.97 2.56
CA VAL A 218 -5.80 -15.76 1.86
C VAL A 218 -4.44 -15.11 2.10
N LEU A 219 -3.52 -15.85 2.71
CA LEU A 219 -2.13 -15.43 2.80
C LEU A 219 -1.42 -15.79 1.50
N GLU A 220 -1.11 -14.77 0.72
CA GLU A 220 -0.39 -14.86 -0.54
C GLU A 220 1.04 -14.37 -0.33
N THR A 221 2.01 -15.10 -0.89
CA THR A 221 3.40 -14.67 -0.88
C THR A 221 4.04 -14.83 -2.24
N GLY A 222 4.94 -13.91 -2.58
CA GLY A 222 5.81 -14.05 -3.75
C GLY A 222 6.60 -15.35 -3.73
N THR A 223 6.93 -15.85 -4.91
CA THR A 223 7.81 -17.03 -5.06
C THR A 223 9.27 -16.59 -5.17
N GLN A 224 10.22 -17.51 -5.04
CA GLN A 224 11.62 -17.17 -5.26
C GLN A 224 11.91 -16.71 -6.70
N ALA A 225 11.18 -17.26 -7.70
CA ALA A 225 11.35 -16.89 -9.10
C ALA A 225 10.63 -15.57 -9.45
N GLU A 226 9.49 -15.32 -8.79
CA GLU A 226 8.67 -14.12 -8.93
C GLU A 226 8.33 -13.58 -7.53
N PRO A 227 9.25 -12.79 -6.91
CA PRO A 227 9.04 -12.28 -5.55
C PRO A 227 7.91 -11.26 -5.46
N LEU A 228 7.60 -10.60 -6.57
CA LEU A 228 6.58 -9.57 -6.64
C LEU A 228 5.20 -10.21 -6.89
N LEU A 229 4.22 -9.92 -6.03
CA LEU A 229 2.83 -10.28 -6.28
C LEU A 229 2.26 -9.30 -7.31
N ALA A 230 2.03 -9.79 -8.53
CA ALA A 230 1.41 -9.03 -9.61
C ALA A 230 0.54 -9.93 -10.46
N SER A 231 -0.63 -9.43 -10.85
CA SER A 231 -1.49 -10.04 -11.85
C SER A 231 -0.80 -10.14 -13.20
N THR A 232 -1.15 -11.17 -13.98
CA THR A 232 -0.73 -11.29 -15.38
C THR A 232 -1.43 -10.27 -16.29
N VAL A 233 -2.50 -9.64 -15.81
CA VAL A 233 -3.24 -8.60 -16.52
C VAL A 233 -2.66 -7.24 -16.15
N THR A 234 -2.41 -6.40 -17.16
CA THR A 234 -2.05 -4.99 -16.95
C THR A 234 -3.31 -4.14 -17.13
N HIS A 235 -3.62 -3.34 -16.12
CA HIS A 235 -4.82 -2.51 -16.09
C HIS A 235 -4.55 -1.17 -16.77
N ARG A 236 -5.38 -0.78 -17.73
CA ARG A 236 -5.13 0.41 -18.54
C ARG A 236 -6.21 1.46 -18.28
N TRP A 237 -5.77 2.69 -18.06
CA TRP A 237 -6.62 3.87 -17.99
C TRP A 237 -6.19 4.90 -19.03
N ASP A 238 -7.15 5.40 -19.79
CA ASP A 238 -6.91 6.37 -20.85
C ASP A 238 -7.42 7.76 -20.44
N VAL A 239 -6.49 8.67 -20.13
CA VAL A 239 -6.80 10.06 -19.74
C VAL A 239 -7.16 10.92 -20.96
N THR A 240 -6.87 10.43 -22.17
CA THR A 240 -7.09 11.15 -23.42
C THR A 240 -8.51 11.00 -23.95
N ALA A 241 -9.25 10.01 -23.45
CA ALA A 241 -10.61 9.75 -23.86
C ALA A 241 -11.55 10.92 -23.51
N THR A 242 -12.51 11.18 -24.41
CA THR A 242 -13.67 12.03 -24.10
C THR A 242 -14.43 11.41 -22.93
N ASP A 243 -14.64 12.17 -21.86
CA ASP A 243 -15.20 11.68 -20.59
C ASP A 243 -14.34 10.55 -19.98
N SER A 244 -13.02 10.81 -19.89
CA SER A 244 -12.07 9.94 -19.21
C SER A 244 -12.57 9.57 -17.80
N PRO A 245 -12.54 8.27 -17.43
CA PRO A 245 -12.89 7.82 -16.08
C PRO A 245 -11.84 8.21 -15.04
N VAL A 246 -10.72 8.81 -15.47
CA VAL A 246 -9.64 9.30 -14.63
C VAL A 246 -9.78 10.79 -14.35
N SER A 247 -9.56 11.19 -13.10
CA SER A 247 -9.44 12.59 -12.67
C SER A 247 -8.36 12.76 -11.60
N ASN A 248 -8.07 14.00 -11.20
CA ASN A 248 -7.16 14.33 -10.10
C ASN A 248 -5.76 13.67 -10.20
N LEU A 249 -5.20 13.59 -11.41
CA LEU A 249 -3.83 13.14 -11.61
C LEU A 249 -2.86 14.08 -10.89
N ASN A 250 -2.03 13.52 -10.01
CA ASN A 250 -0.98 14.19 -9.26
C ASN A 250 0.29 13.36 -9.31
N ILE A 251 1.43 14.03 -9.50
CA ILE A 251 2.75 13.40 -9.59
C ILE A 251 3.65 14.08 -8.57
N ASP A 252 4.11 13.29 -7.60
CA ASP A 252 5.03 13.71 -6.54
C ASP A 252 6.38 13.05 -6.77
N GLU A 253 7.46 13.82 -6.64
CA GLU A 253 8.84 13.31 -6.68
C GLU A 253 9.53 13.60 -5.33
N ASP A 254 10.10 12.57 -4.70
CA ASP A 254 10.79 12.68 -3.42
C ASP A 254 12.22 12.11 -3.50
N ALA A 255 13.21 12.97 -3.25
CA ALA A 255 14.64 12.63 -3.24
C ALA A 255 15.24 12.55 -1.82
N SER A 256 14.40 12.56 -0.78
CA SER A 256 14.85 12.58 0.62
C SER A 256 15.59 11.31 1.04
N ASP A 257 15.33 10.19 0.37
CA ASP A 257 15.87 8.86 0.68
C ASP A 257 16.97 8.40 -0.30
N LEU A 258 17.60 9.31 -1.05
CA LEU A 258 18.73 8.95 -1.92
C LEU A 258 19.91 8.40 -1.13
N VAL A 259 20.56 7.34 -1.65
CA VAL A 259 21.72 6.70 -1.02
C VAL A 259 22.69 6.19 -2.09
N ASP A 260 23.91 6.72 -2.09
CA ASP A 260 25.06 6.12 -2.81
C ASP A 260 25.86 5.20 -1.90
N LEU A 261 26.03 5.61 -0.64
CA LEU A 261 26.85 4.92 0.36
C LEU A 261 25.97 4.52 1.55
N GLY A 262 25.57 3.25 1.56
CA GLY A 262 24.72 2.68 2.60
C GLY A 262 25.54 2.02 3.70
N TRP A 263 25.21 2.33 4.95
CA TRP A 263 25.76 1.69 6.15
C TRP A 263 24.65 0.96 6.90
N VAL A 264 24.88 -0.30 7.26
CA VAL A 264 23.92 -1.08 8.04
C VAL A 264 24.62 -1.67 9.27
N THR A 265 24.01 -1.54 10.44
CA THR A 265 24.55 -2.10 11.69
C THR A 265 23.60 -3.11 12.33
N GLY A 266 24.13 -4.23 12.80
CA GLY A 266 23.38 -5.29 13.48
C GLY A 266 24.13 -5.89 14.67
N GLY A 267 23.61 -6.99 15.20
CA GLY A 267 24.25 -7.81 16.24
C GLY A 267 24.10 -7.32 17.67
N ARG A 268 23.67 -6.07 17.91
CA ARG A 268 23.67 -5.45 19.25
C ARG A 268 22.94 -6.25 20.34
N SER A 269 21.94 -7.06 19.99
CA SER A 269 21.25 -7.92 20.96
C SER A 269 22.01 -9.19 21.35
N ALA A 270 23.10 -9.51 20.67
CA ALA A 270 23.94 -10.69 20.89
C ALA A 270 25.35 -10.35 21.41
N ASP A 271 25.54 -9.13 21.92
CA ASP A 271 26.85 -8.61 22.41
C ASP A 271 27.95 -8.60 21.32
N GLU A 272 27.55 -8.64 20.04
CA GLU A 272 28.40 -8.51 18.87
C GLU A 272 27.97 -7.26 18.08
N VAL A 273 28.90 -6.59 17.39
CA VAL A 273 28.56 -5.48 16.49
C VAL A 273 28.94 -5.87 15.09
N LEU A 274 27.92 -6.09 14.26
CA LEU A 274 28.07 -6.30 12.84
C LEU A 274 27.90 -4.97 12.11
N VAL A 275 28.74 -4.74 11.12
CA VAL A 275 28.65 -3.57 10.23
C VAL A 275 28.75 -4.08 8.80
N SER A 276 27.82 -3.65 7.96
CA SER A 276 27.88 -3.83 6.52
C SER A 276 27.87 -2.47 5.82
N ARG A 277 28.47 -2.44 4.63
CA ARG A 277 28.57 -1.25 3.79
C ARG A 277 28.45 -1.65 2.34
N LEU A 278 27.62 -0.93 1.61
CA LEU A 278 27.60 -0.97 0.15
C LEU A 278 27.76 0.43 -0.43
N GLN A 279 28.46 0.54 -1.55
CA GLN A 279 28.62 1.80 -2.27
C GLN A 279 28.30 1.60 -3.75
N SER A 280 27.41 2.43 -4.28
CA SER A 280 27.14 2.59 -5.71
C SER A 280 27.77 3.89 -6.23
N THR A 281 28.10 3.92 -7.51
CA THR A 281 28.55 5.14 -8.22
C THR A 281 27.52 5.63 -9.21
N HIS A 282 26.27 5.14 -9.12
CA HIS A 282 25.22 5.45 -10.08
C HIS A 282 24.83 6.92 -10.06
N LEU A 283 24.41 7.45 -8.90
CA LEU A 283 23.96 8.85 -8.79
C LEU A 283 25.11 9.82 -9.03
N THR A 284 26.27 9.57 -8.42
CA THR A 284 27.48 10.38 -8.68
C THR A 284 27.90 10.36 -10.15
N GLY A 285 27.71 9.25 -10.86
CA GLY A 285 27.90 9.15 -12.31
C GLY A 285 26.90 9.97 -13.14
N LEU A 286 25.69 10.19 -12.61
CA LEU A 286 24.64 11.05 -13.18
C LEU A 286 24.79 12.54 -12.78
N GLY A 287 25.79 12.88 -11.96
CA GLY A 287 26.08 14.26 -11.53
C GLY A 287 25.44 14.68 -10.21
N TYR A 288 24.81 13.76 -9.49
CA TYR A 288 24.33 13.99 -8.12
C TYR A 288 25.51 14.07 -7.14
N PRO A 289 25.38 14.80 -6.02
CA PRO A 289 26.36 14.71 -4.93
C PRO A 289 26.29 13.34 -4.23
N LEU A 290 27.30 13.01 -3.44
CA LEU A 290 27.30 11.79 -2.62
C LEU A 290 26.19 11.86 -1.57
N TYR A 291 25.33 10.85 -1.52
CA TYR A 291 24.37 10.64 -0.44
C TYR A 291 24.75 9.46 0.46
N GLU A 292 24.73 9.68 1.78
CA GLU A 292 25.02 8.67 2.78
C GLU A 292 23.74 8.26 3.52
N GLY A 293 23.46 6.96 3.57
CA GLY A 293 22.34 6.37 4.29
C GLY A 293 22.82 5.48 5.43
N MET A 294 22.08 5.44 6.54
CA MET A 294 22.39 4.56 7.67
C MET A 294 21.14 3.85 8.20
N ASP A 295 21.15 2.51 8.17
CA ASP A 295 20.17 1.66 8.86
C ASP A 295 20.78 1.05 10.13
N SER A 296 20.32 1.53 11.28
CA SER A 296 20.74 1.03 12.59
C SER A 296 19.68 0.22 13.33
N THR A 297 18.57 -0.11 12.64
CA THR A 297 17.40 -0.78 13.20
C THR A 297 17.54 -2.31 13.23
N ARG A 298 18.54 -2.86 12.52
CA ARG A 298 18.82 -4.30 12.39
C ARG A 298 19.52 -4.92 13.61
N SER A 299 19.24 -4.42 14.81
CA SER A 299 19.93 -4.78 16.06
C SER A 299 19.96 -6.28 16.38
N SER A 300 19.02 -7.05 15.83
CA SER A 300 18.93 -8.50 16.04
C SER A 300 19.44 -9.36 14.90
N VAL A 301 19.92 -8.78 13.82
CA VAL A 301 20.58 -9.55 12.77
C VAL A 301 21.97 -9.91 13.27
N VAL A 302 22.22 -11.21 13.47
CA VAL A 302 23.49 -11.76 13.97
C VAL A 302 24.28 -12.51 12.90
N VAL A 303 23.82 -12.46 11.64
CA VAL A 303 24.45 -13.14 10.50
C VAL A 303 24.92 -12.08 9.50
N GLN A 304 26.22 -12.03 9.22
CA GLN A 304 26.82 -11.01 8.34
C GLN A 304 26.21 -11.00 6.94
N SER A 305 26.00 -12.16 6.31
CA SER A 305 25.42 -12.23 4.96
C SER A 305 24.00 -11.67 4.88
N THR A 306 23.21 -11.80 5.95
CA THR A 306 21.88 -11.19 6.03
C THR A 306 21.98 -9.67 6.15
N LEU A 307 22.99 -9.18 6.89
CA LEU A 307 23.25 -7.74 7.02
C LEU A 307 23.75 -7.13 5.69
N ASP A 308 24.56 -7.89 4.93
CA ASP A 308 25.02 -7.48 3.61
C ASP A 308 23.85 -7.34 2.63
N GLY A 309 22.88 -8.26 2.67
CA GLY A 309 21.65 -8.14 1.87
C GLY A 309 20.82 -6.90 2.21
N HIS A 310 20.78 -6.47 3.47
CA HIS A 310 20.13 -5.21 3.85
C HIS A 310 20.91 -3.97 3.37
N ALA A 311 22.24 -4.03 3.30
CA ALA A 311 23.05 -2.95 2.73
C ALA A 311 22.85 -2.84 1.21
N GLY A 312 22.69 -3.97 0.53
CA GLY A 312 22.17 -4.08 -0.84
C GLY A 312 20.89 -3.29 -1.03
N GLU A 313 19.84 -3.75 -0.36
CA GLU A 313 18.50 -3.16 -0.45
C GLU A 313 18.49 -1.66 -0.13
N LEU A 314 19.28 -1.19 0.84
CA LEU A 314 19.35 0.23 1.19
C LEU A 314 19.86 1.09 0.03
N VAL A 315 20.93 0.66 -0.65
CA VAL A 315 21.51 1.39 -1.79
C VAL A 315 20.63 1.27 -3.03
N ASP A 316 20.05 0.09 -3.26
CA ASP A 316 19.17 -0.14 -4.41
C ASP A 316 17.86 0.64 -4.28
N THR A 317 17.27 0.71 -3.08
CA THR A 317 16.09 1.56 -2.82
C THR A 317 16.41 3.06 -2.97
N GLY A 318 17.61 3.49 -2.58
CA GLY A 318 18.04 4.89 -2.65
C GLY A 318 18.66 5.32 -3.97
N SER A 319 18.61 4.49 -5.02
CA SER A 319 19.37 4.72 -6.26
C SER A 319 18.75 5.76 -7.21
N ALA A 320 17.57 6.28 -6.92
CA ALA A 320 16.87 7.29 -7.70
C ALA A 320 15.79 8.00 -6.85
N PRO A 321 15.39 9.25 -7.18
CA PRO A 321 14.22 9.86 -6.58
C PRO A 321 12.97 9.01 -6.78
N VAL A 322 12.09 9.00 -5.79
CA VAL A 322 10.85 8.25 -5.81
C VAL A 322 9.78 9.10 -6.47
N GLU A 323 9.43 8.76 -7.70
CA GLU A 323 8.28 9.33 -8.38
C GLU A 323 7.02 8.52 -8.05
N THR A 324 5.98 9.20 -7.59
CA THR A 324 4.69 8.62 -7.20
C THR A 324 3.58 9.32 -7.95
N TRP A 325 2.77 8.53 -8.63
CA TRP A 325 1.61 8.99 -9.36
C TRP A 325 0.36 8.64 -8.56
N SER A 326 -0.60 9.56 -8.49
CA SER A 326 -1.90 9.27 -7.91
C SER A 326 -3.02 9.89 -8.73
N PHE A 327 -4.12 9.18 -8.88
CA PHE A 327 -5.27 9.62 -9.65
C PHE A 327 -6.54 8.91 -9.17
N ASP A 328 -7.67 9.52 -9.45
CA ASP A 328 -8.99 9.04 -9.06
C ASP A 328 -9.66 8.37 -10.27
N VAL A 329 -10.21 7.17 -10.09
CA VAL A 329 -10.89 6.40 -11.13
C VAL A 329 -12.35 6.14 -10.76
N GLU A 330 -13.25 6.31 -11.73
CA GLU A 330 -14.67 6.00 -11.56
C GLU A 330 -14.92 4.49 -11.45
N THR A 331 -15.76 4.07 -10.50
CA THR A 331 -16.04 2.64 -10.27
C THR A 331 -17.01 2.02 -11.26
N SER A 332 -17.74 2.86 -12.00
CA SER A 332 -18.74 2.46 -12.99
C SER A 332 -18.14 2.04 -14.33
N VAL A 333 -16.85 2.34 -14.57
CA VAL A 333 -16.15 2.11 -15.83
C VAL A 333 -15.05 1.06 -15.62
N ALA A 334 -14.73 0.31 -16.67
CA ALA A 334 -13.60 -0.63 -16.62
C ALA A 334 -12.26 0.13 -16.59
N PRO A 335 -11.22 -0.41 -15.92
CA PRO A 335 -11.18 -1.60 -15.05
C PRO A 335 -12.10 -1.51 -13.82
N SER A 336 -12.89 -2.56 -13.57
CA SER A 336 -13.85 -2.56 -12.46
C SER A 336 -13.16 -2.69 -11.11
N VAL A 337 -13.77 -2.16 -10.06
CA VAL A 337 -13.28 -2.33 -8.68
C VAL A 337 -13.13 -3.83 -8.36
N GLY A 338 -12.02 -4.18 -7.71
CA GLY A 338 -11.71 -5.57 -7.37
C GLY A 338 -11.14 -6.40 -8.53
N SER A 339 -10.97 -5.80 -9.73
CA SER A 339 -10.20 -6.45 -10.81
C SER A 339 -8.71 -6.17 -10.74
N TYR A 340 -8.33 -5.09 -10.06
CA TYR A 340 -6.95 -4.65 -9.82
C TYR A 340 -6.68 -4.54 -8.32
N PHE A 341 -5.47 -4.87 -7.91
CA PHE A 341 -5.01 -4.83 -6.53
C PHE A 341 -3.64 -4.16 -6.39
N GLU A 342 -3.28 -3.79 -5.17
CA GLU A 342 -1.91 -3.42 -4.85
C GLU A 342 -0.95 -4.55 -5.27
N GLY A 343 0.15 -4.14 -5.90
CA GLY A 343 1.14 -5.03 -6.52
C GLY A 343 0.98 -5.21 -8.03
N ASP A 344 -0.22 -5.04 -8.57
CA ASP A 344 -0.49 -5.18 -10.01
C ASP A 344 0.15 -4.05 -10.82
N TYR A 345 0.31 -4.29 -12.12
CA TYR A 345 0.77 -3.26 -13.05
C TYR A 345 -0.40 -2.53 -13.69
N CYS A 346 -0.24 -1.23 -13.87
CA CYS A 346 -1.14 -0.40 -14.64
C CYS A 346 -0.43 0.42 -15.71
N GLU A 347 -1.18 0.81 -16.73
CA GLU A 347 -0.78 1.70 -17.81
C GLU A 347 -1.70 2.92 -17.80
N LEU A 348 -1.11 4.12 -17.83
CA LEU A 348 -1.82 5.38 -17.96
C LEU A 348 -1.46 6.02 -19.30
N ASP A 349 -2.45 6.29 -20.14
CA ASP A 349 -2.24 7.01 -21.40
C ASP A 349 -2.49 8.50 -21.24
N ILE A 350 -1.53 9.30 -21.70
CA ILE A 350 -1.54 10.76 -21.58
C ILE A 350 -1.26 11.36 -22.95
N ALA A 351 -2.03 12.39 -23.30
CA ALA A 351 -1.88 13.08 -24.57
C ALA A 351 -0.60 13.94 -24.56
N PRO A 352 0.11 14.06 -25.69
CA PRO A 352 1.22 14.99 -25.81
C PRO A 352 0.77 16.42 -25.55
N TYR A 353 1.61 17.23 -24.92
CA TYR A 353 1.29 18.63 -24.68
C TYR A 353 1.21 19.42 -25.99
N GLY A 354 0.16 20.23 -26.14
CA GLY A 354 -0.03 21.10 -27.29
C GLY A 354 -0.74 20.45 -28.48
N THR A 355 -1.25 19.21 -28.34
CA THR A 355 -2.20 18.66 -29.33
C THR A 355 -3.57 19.30 -29.14
N HIS A 356 -3.87 20.37 -29.88
CA HIS A 356 -5.24 20.88 -29.94
C HIS A 356 -6.10 19.93 -30.81
N PRO A 357 -7.36 19.65 -30.46
CA PRO A 357 -8.27 18.81 -31.28
C PRO A 357 -8.60 19.34 -32.69
N TYR A 358 -8.02 20.47 -33.12
CA TYR A 358 -8.24 20.96 -34.48
C TYR A 358 -7.15 20.43 -35.41
N PRO A 359 -7.51 19.81 -36.55
CA PRO A 359 -6.53 19.31 -37.50
C PRO A 359 -5.63 20.45 -37.93
N SER A 360 -4.33 20.16 -38.00
CA SER A 360 -3.26 21.02 -38.47
C SER A 360 -3.54 21.52 -39.89
N GLY A 361 -4.32 22.59 -39.98
CA GLY A 361 -4.74 23.25 -41.20
C GLY A 361 -4.76 24.76 -40.98
N GLY A 362 -3.57 25.35 -40.91
CA GLY A 362 -3.36 26.77 -41.19
C GLY A 362 -4.01 27.77 -40.23
N LEU A 363 -3.48 27.91 -39.01
CA LEU A 363 -3.57 29.15 -38.27
C LEU A 363 -2.15 29.58 -37.90
N ALA A 364 -1.62 30.53 -38.65
CA ALA A 364 -0.36 31.18 -38.32
C ALA A 364 -0.62 32.08 -37.10
N LEU A 365 0.16 31.88 -36.03
CA LEU A 365 0.32 32.87 -34.98
C LEU A 365 0.92 34.12 -35.62
N ALA A 366 0.13 35.18 -35.78
CA ALA A 366 0.67 36.49 -36.06
C ALA A 366 1.03 37.13 -34.71
N GLU A 367 2.32 37.11 -34.35
CA GLU A 367 2.85 38.04 -33.35
C GLU A 367 2.61 39.45 -33.86
N SER A 368 1.70 40.21 -33.24
CA SER A 368 1.69 41.66 -33.36
C SER A 368 2.30 42.27 -32.11
N ASP A 369 3.53 42.76 -32.23
CA ASP A 369 4.09 43.74 -31.32
C ASP A 369 3.11 44.92 -31.20
N TYR A 370 2.55 45.17 -30.02
CA TYR A 370 1.80 46.39 -29.77
C TYR A 370 2.24 47.08 -28.47
N PHE A 371 2.64 48.34 -28.66
CA PHE A 371 3.09 49.29 -27.65
C PHE A 371 1.96 49.61 -26.65
N ALA A 372 2.24 49.48 -25.36
CA ALA A 372 1.33 49.88 -24.29
C ALA A 372 1.21 51.42 -24.19
N PRO A 373 0.00 51.97 -23.97
CA PRO A 373 -0.15 53.23 -23.25
C PRO A 373 -0.45 52.99 -21.76
N ASP A 374 0.13 53.85 -20.93
CA ASP A 374 -0.06 53.96 -19.49
C ASP A 374 -1.55 54.05 -19.09
N ASP A 375 -2.14 52.94 -18.64
CA ASP A 375 -2.92 52.92 -17.40
C ASP A 375 -3.26 51.47 -17.02
N GLY A 376 -3.05 51.13 -15.75
CA GLY A 376 -3.10 49.76 -15.25
C GLY A 376 -4.48 49.11 -15.39
N MET A 377 -4.51 47.99 -16.10
CA MET A 377 -5.19 46.72 -15.85
C MET A 377 -5.08 45.90 -17.14
N THR A 378 -4.39 44.75 -17.13
CA THR A 378 -4.26 43.87 -18.31
C THR A 378 -5.17 42.67 -18.13
N GLU A 379 -6.29 42.66 -18.86
CA GLU A 379 -7.06 41.47 -19.16
C GLU A 379 -6.54 40.96 -20.51
N VAL A 380 -6.03 39.73 -20.56
CA VAL A 380 -5.53 39.12 -21.80
C VAL A 380 -6.72 38.56 -22.54
N GLU A 381 -7.34 39.37 -23.38
CA GLU A 381 -8.39 38.96 -24.31
C GLU A 381 -7.71 38.35 -25.56
N THR A 382 -7.89 37.04 -25.75
CA THR A 382 -7.34 36.33 -26.92
C THR A 382 -8.47 36.19 -27.93
N ASP A 383 -8.51 37.09 -28.92
CA ASP A 383 -9.49 37.04 -30.00
C ASP A 383 -9.12 35.98 -31.05
N TYR A 384 -10.07 35.11 -31.38
CA TYR A 384 -9.96 34.13 -32.46
C TYR A 384 -10.78 34.58 -33.66
N TYR A 385 -10.13 34.84 -34.79
CA TYR A 385 -10.81 35.09 -36.07
C TYR A 385 -10.78 33.84 -36.95
N THR A 386 -11.94 33.47 -37.51
CA THR A 386 -12.03 32.47 -38.58
C THR A 386 -11.90 33.16 -39.94
N THR A 387 -11.11 32.58 -40.85
CA THR A 387 -10.83 33.15 -42.18
C THR A 387 -11.91 32.87 -43.23
N ASP A 388 -13.17 32.72 -42.84
CA ASP A 388 -14.26 32.54 -43.83
C ASP A 388 -15.45 33.42 -43.49
N GLY A 389 -15.56 34.54 -44.21
CA GLY A 389 -16.74 35.39 -44.25
C GLY A 389 -16.87 36.40 -43.12
N LEU A 390 -16.86 37.68 -43.50
CA LEU A 390 -17.18 38.82 -42.65
C LEU A 390 -18.59 38.68 -42.04
N THR A 391 -18.65 38.22 -40.79
CA THR A 391 -19.77 38.53 -39.89
C THR A 391 -19.19 38.77 -38.51
N GLU A 392 -19.30 40.02 -38.08
CA GLU A 392 -19.10 40.45 -36.70
C GLU A 392 -20.04 39.60 -35.83
N VAL A 393 -19.48 38.64 -35.09
CA VAL A 393 -20.23 37.90 -34.08
C VAL A 393 -20.15 38.76 -32.83
N GLU A 394 -21.22 39.53 -32.55
CA GLU A 394 -21.39 40.15 -31.25
C GLU A 394 -21.26 39.11 -30.13
N PRO A 395 -20.79 39.48 -28.93
CA PRO A 395 -20.56 38.57 -27.81
C PRO A 395 -21.90 38.03 -27.27
N GLY A 396 -22.43 37.02 -27.96
CA GLY A 396 -23.58 36.25 -27.52
C GLY A 396 -23.11 35.18 -26.54
N TYR A 397 -23.50 35.34 -25.28
CA TYR A 397 -23.48 34.26 -24.29
C TYR A 397 -24.26 33.05 -24.85
N TYR A 398 -23.54 32.05 -25.35
CA TYR A 398 -24.10 30.73 -25.55
C TYR A 398 -23.88 29.91 -24.28
N SER A 399 -24.87 29.93 -23.38
CA SER A 399 -25.04 28.87 -22.40
C SER A 399 -25.70 27.68 -23.09
N SER A 400 -24.90 26.78 -23.66
CA SER A 400 -25.41 25.44 -23.93
C SER A 400 -25.43 24.69 -22.62
N GLY A 401 -26.63 24.42 -22.10
CA GLY A 401 -26.90 23.46 -21.03
C GLY A 401 -26.58 22.02 -21.46
N GLY A 402 -25.33 21.75 -21.81
CA GLY A 402 -24.77 20.44 -22.08
C GLY A 402 -23.71 20.13 -21.04
N GLU A 403 -23.61 18.86 -20.67
CA GLU A 403 -22.60 18.34 -19.76
C GLU A 403 -21.22 18.92 -20.07
N THR A 404 -20.53 19.39 -19.03
CA THR A 404 -19.13 19.80 -19.14
C THR A 404 -18.30 18.55 -19.42
N VAL A 405 -18.10 18.23 -20.69
CA VAL A 405 -17.25 17.12 -21.13
C VAL A 405 -15.82 17.41 -20.69
N ARG A 406 -15.27 16.57 -19.80
CA ARG A 406 -13.86 16.64 -19.40
C ARG A 406 -13.05 16.02 -20.53
N SER A 407 -12.37 16.84 -21.33
CA SER A 407 -11.39 16.35 -22.31
C SER A 407 -10.04 17.03 -22.08
N ASN A 408 -9.04 16.24 -21.66
CA ASN A 408 -7.66 16.68 -21.48
C ASN A 408 -6.83 16.50 -22.77
N LEU A 409 -7.47 16.72 -23.93
CA LEU A 409 -6.87 16.47 -25.25
C LEU A 409 -5.65 17.37 -25.53
N ALA A 410 -5.53 18.50 -24.81
CA ALA A 410 -4.39 19.42 -24.92
C ALA A 410 -3.08 18.89 -24.30
N GLY A 411 -3.11 17.70 -23.68
CA GLY A 411 -1.97 17.10 -22.99
C GLY A 411 -1.56 17.82 -21.70
N ASP A 412 -0.52 17.32 -21.04
CA ASP A 412 -0.05 17.82 -19.75
C ASP A 412 1.28 18.60 -19.90
N PRO A 413 1.38 19.86 -19.44
CA PRO A 413 2.60 20.65 -19.57
C PRO A 413 3.82 20.08 -18.80
N TYR A 414 3.58 19.29 -17.76
CA TYR A 414 4.61 18.55 -17.01
C TYR A 414 5.06 17.31 -17.80
N ILE A 415 4.14 16.65 -18.51
CA ILE A 415 4.41 15.46 -19.34
C ILE A 415 4.28 15.82 -20.84
N ARG A 416 5.25 16.59 -21.33
CA ARG A 416 5.16 17.18 -22.68
C ARG A 416 5.04 16.17 -23.81
N GLU A 417 5.76 15.06 -23.71
CA GLU A 417 5.78 14.07 -24.78
C GLU A 417 4.50 13.22 -24.83
N GLY A 418 3.75 13.17 -23.72
CA GLY A 418 2.69 12.20 -23.53
C GLY A 418 3.19 10.75 -23.64
N GLY A 419 2.27 9.81 -23.79
CA GLY A 419 2.59 8.39 -24.00
C GLY A 419 1.86 7.47 -23.02
N THR A 420 2.27 6.19 -23.05
CA THR A 420 1.76 5.16 -22.16
C THR A 420 2.78 4.90 -21.06
N PHE A 421 2.38 5.19 -19.82
CA PHE A 421 3.24 5.08 -18.64
C PHE A 421 2.86 3.84 -17.84
N ARG A 422 3.79 2.87 -17.78
CA ARG A 422 3.57 1.63 -17.03
C ARG A 422 4.15 1.73 -15.63
N HIS A 423 3.28 1.65 -14.63
CA HIS A 423 3.61 1.73 -13.21
C HIS A 423 3.09 0.52 -12.44
N ARG A 424 3.61 0.34 -11.24
CA ARG A 424 3.13 -0.66 -10.28
C ARG A 424 2.21 0.02 -9.28
N ILE A 425 1.03 -0.54 -9.03
CA ILE A 425 0.08 -0.03 -8.05
C ILE A 425 0.65 -0.30 -6.65
N VAL A 426 0.86 0.75 -5.87
CA VAL A 426 1.39 0.67 -4.50
C VAL A 426 0.32 0.91 -3.44
N ALA A 427 -0.76 1.61 -3.79
CA ALA A 427 -1.91 1.78 -2.93
C ALA A 427 -3.21 1.98 -3.70
N ILE A 428 -4.32 1.59 -3.08
CA ILE A 428 -5.68 1.78 -3.55
C ILE A 428 -6.53 2.23 -2.36
N SER A 429 -7.31 3.29 -2.51
CA SER A 429 -8.20 3.76 -1.45
C SER A 429 -9.55 4.22 -1.98
N GLY A 430 -10.55 4.19 -1.12
CA GLY A 430 -11.91 4.62 -1.44
C GLY A 430 -12.64 5.13 -0.21
N ASP A 431 -13.76 5.81 -0.45
CA ASP A 431 -14.64 6.32 0.60
C ASP A 431 -15.80 5.36 0.90
N ALA A 432 -16.73 5.80 1.74
CA ALA A 432 -17.92 5.01 2.08
C ALA A 432 -18.94 4.91 0.94
N ILE A 433 -18.92 5.84 -0.02
CA ILE A 433 -19.85 5.86 -1.15
C ILE A 433 -19.38 4.83 -2.19
N GLY A 434 -18.09 4.83 -2.51
CA GLY A 434 -17.48 3.89 -3.47
C GLY A 434 -17.78 4.25 -4.93
N ASP A 435 -18.01 5.53 -5.24
CA ASP A 435 -18.19 5.98 -6.64
C ASP A 435 -16.84 6.24 -7.32
N VAL A 436 -15.81 6.53 -6.52
CA VAL A 436 -14.45 6.82 -6.97
C VAL A 436 -13.43 6.07 -6.13
N ILE A 437 -12.39 5.55 -6.78
CA ILE A 437 -11.24 4.91 -6.16
C ILE A 437 -9.98 5.71 -6.48
N ARG A 438 -9.21 6.06 -5.47
CA ARG A 438 -7.89 6.64 -5.65
C ARG A 438 -6.86 5.54 -5.83
N VAL A 439 -6.16 5.56 -6.94
CA VAL A 439 -5.04 4.68 -7.27
C VAL A 439 -3.74 5.45 -7.07
N GLN A 440 -2.77 4.84 -6.40
CA GLN A 440 -1.42 5.34 -6.32
C GLN A 440 -0.47 4.29 -6.91
N CYS A 441 0.40 4.71 -7.82
CA CYS A 441 1.35 3.85 -8.49
C CYS A 441 2.73 4.51 -8.57
N ALA A 442 3.76 3.69 -8.73
CA ALA A 442 5.15 4.14 -8.84
C ALA A 442 5.84 3.37 -9.97
N PRO A 443 6.85 3.95 -10.65
CA PRO A 443 7.68 3.22 -11.59
C PRO A 443 8.23 1.95 -10.93
N ARG A 444 8.40 0.88 -11.72
CA ARG A 444 9.04 -0.34 -11.21
C ARG A 444 10.42 0.03 -10.69
N ARG A 445 10.64 -0.07 -9.38
CA ARG A 445 12.00 -0.09 -8.82
C ARG A 445 12.70 -1.32 -9.41
N SER A 446 13.84 -1.11 -10.05
CA SER A 446 14.71 -2.20 -10.48
C SER A 446 15.27 -2.86 -9.22
N SER A 447 14.58 -3.90 -8.73
CA SER A 447 15.14 -4.90 -7.83
C SER A 447 16.16 -5.76 -8.57
#